data_AF-A0A352LZR2-F1
#
_entry.id   AF-A0A352LZR2-F1
#
_cell.length_a   1.000
_cell.length_b   1.000
_cell.length_c   1.000
_cell.angle_alpha   90.00
_cell.angle_beta   90.00
_cell.angle_gamma   90.00
#
_symmetry.space_group_name_H-M   'P 1'
#
loop_
_entity.id
_entity.type
_entity.pdbx_description
1 polymer ?
#
loop_
_entity_poly.entity_id
_entity_poly.type
_entity_poly.pdbx_seq_one_letter_code
_entity_poly.pdbx_strand_id
1 'polypeptide(L)'
;MSENKEMHSNENENVVEAVSNEKEGAKYEGGAKFKRRIFLIKRGLQFRYMGVIFVAMLLVAMIVGWTVYFSIWKDISDPTKKHDELVEVFVQGNQVLIARMVFIAIMICFLSVFVSHKIAGPVYRLEESAKTIASGDFSRRIKLRQGDELQDLADAFNTMTESLDKIVGEDQKMLQSLNTIIEKIKQDFKMKSISDGRKGEIINELQYIADELNKISSAFIVSGNAAGTETDFEDDAEDGEEQG
;
A
#
# COMPACT_ATOMS: atom_id res chain seq x y z
N MET A 1 62.94 -33.98 -12.15
CA MET A 1 62.01 -33.84 -11.00
C MET A 1 61.13 -32.60 -11.18
N SER A 2 60.61 -32.40 -12.39
CA SER A 2 59.91 -31.17 -12.81
C SER A 2 58.55 -31.42 -13.47
N GLU A 3 58.13 -32.69 -13.61
CA GLU A 3 56.89 -33.06 -14.32
C GLU A 3 55.72 -33.37 -13.38
N ASN A 4 55.96 -33.50 -12.06
CA ASN A 4 54.91 -33.82 -11.08
C ASN A 4 54.34 -32.60 -10.32
N LYS A 5 54.68 -31.37 -10.76
CA LYS A 5 54.20 -30.12 -10.14
C LYS A 5 53.21 -29.34 -11.02
N GLU A 6 53.13 -29.65 -12.32
CA GLU A 6 52.16 -29.02 -13.23
C GLU A 6 50.78 -29.72 -13.20
N MET A 7 50.73 -31.02 -12.87
CA MET A 7 49.47 -31.78 -12.87
C MET A 7 48.53 -31.40 -11.70
N HIS A 8 49.07 -31.05 -10.53
CA HIS A 8 48.28 -30.62 -9.36
C HIS A 8 47.88 -29.13 -9.38
N SER A 9 48.45 -28.31 -10.27
CA SER A 9 48.03 -26.91 -10.46
C SER A 9 46.79 -26.82 -11.36
N ASN A 10 46.71 -27.68 -12.38
CA ASN A 10 45.63 -27.67 -13.38
C ASN A 10 44.29 -28.23 -12.86
N GLU A 11 44.34 -29.05 -11.81
CA GLU A 11 43.13 -29.60 -11.17
C GLU A 11 42.48 -28.57 -10.23
N ASN A 12 43.28 -27.72 -9.57
CA ASN A 12 42.78 -26.69 -8.67
C ASN A 12 42.25 -25.45 -9.42
N GLU A 13 42.80 -25.14 -10.60
CA GLU A 13 42.32 -24.05 -11.45
C GLU A 13 40.97 -24.40 -12.12
N ASN A 14 40.79 -25.66 -12.55
CA ASN A 14 39.52 -26.16 -13.07
C ASN A 14 38.41 -26.24 -12.00
N VAL A 15 38.74 -26.52 -10.73
CA VAL A 15 37.75 -26.53 -9.63
C VAL A 15 37.34 -25.11 -9.22
N VAL A 16 38.26 -24.14 -9.26
CA VAL A 16 37.94 -22.73 -8.95
C VAL A 16 37.10 -22.09 -10.07
N GLU A 17 37.35 -22.44 -11.34
CA GLU A 17 36.54 -21.99 -12.48
C GLU A 17 35.14 -22.67 -12.51
N ALA A 18 35.05 -23.93 -12.08
CA ALA A 18 33.77 -24.64 -11.90
C ALA A 18 32.92 -24.05 -10.77
N VAL A 19 33.51 -23.68 -9.63
CA VAL A 19 32.81 -23.04 -8.50
C VAL A 19 32.46 -21.57 -8.78
N SER A 20 33.24 -20.89 -9.64
CA SER A 20 32.90 -19.54 -10.12
C SER A 20 31.73 -19.56 -11.10
N ASN A 21 31.69 -20.51 -12.03
CA ASN A 21 30.60 -20.67 -13.00
C ASN A 21 29.30 -21.21 -12.37
N GLU A 22 29.37 -21.92 -11.24
CA GLU A 22 28.19 -22.36 -10.49
C GLU A 22 27.51 -21.20 -9.73
N LYS A 23 28.25 -20.14 -9.37
CA LYS A 23 27.71 -18.93 -8.74
C LYS A 23 27.16 -17.89 -9.72
N GLU A 24 27.50 -17.96 -11.01
CA GLU A 24 26.88 -17.14 -12.06
C GLU A 24 25.73 -17.86 -12.79
N GLY A 25 25.62 -19.18 -12.65
CA GLY A 25 24.64 -20.04 -13.31
C GLY A 25 23.35 -20.34 -12.53
N ALA A 26 23.22 -19.86 -11.29
CA ALA A 26 21.97 -19.92 -10.52
C ALA A 26 20.96 -18.90 -11.06
N LYS A 27 20.54 -19.15 -12.31
CA LYS A 27 19.17 -19.06 -12.81
C LYS A 27 18.23 -18.38 -11.81
N TYR A 28 18.01 -17.10 -12.07
CA TYR A 28 16.67 -16.52 -12.02
C TYR A 28 15.76 -17.29 -12.99
N GLU A 29 15.48 -18.55 -12.68
CA GLU A 29 14.44 -19.32 -13.35
C GLU A 29 13.10 -18.81 -12.84
N GLY A 30 12.33 -18.25 -13.76
CA GLY A 30 10.92 -18.03 -13.54
C GLY A 30 10.63 -16.89 -12.57
N GLY A 31 11.14 -15.69 -12.87
CA GLY A 31 10.34 -14.50 -12.64
C GLY A 31 9.04 -14.68 -13.41
N ALA A 32 8.05 -15.35 -12.80
CA ALA A 32 6.71 -15.48 -13.32
C ALA A 32 6.32 -14.07 -13.72
N LYS A 33 6.22 -13.82 -15.03
CA LYS A 33 5.74 -12.55 -15.55
C LYS A 33 4.36 -12.39 -14.95
N PHE A 34 4.26 -11.66 -13.84
CA PHE A 34 3.01 -11.25 -13.25
C PHE A 34 2.35 -10.35 -14.28
N LYS A 35 1.70 -10.97 -15.26
CA LYS A 35 0.70 -10.31 -16.09
C LYS A 35 -0.41 -9.98 -15.11
N ARG A 36 -0.30 -8.83 -14.44
CA ARG A 36 -1.39 -8.22 -13.67
C ARG A 36 -2.50 -7.88 -14.67
N ARG A 37 -3.27 -8.89 -15.09
CA ARG A 37 -4.46 -8.73 -15.91
C ARG A 37 -5.64 -8.53 -14.96
N ILE A 38 -5.58 -7.43 -14.24
CA ILE A 38 -6.74 -6.91 -13.52
C ILE A 38 -6.91 -5.49 -14.04
N PHE A 39 -7.60 -5.35 -15.17
CA PHE A 39 -7.84 -4.05 -15.80
C PHE A 39 -8.87 -3.20 -15.02
N LEU A 40 -9.58 -3.84 -14.09
CA LEU A 40 -10.64 -3.29 -13.26
C LEU A 40 -10.30 -3.53 -11.79
N ILE A 41 -9.53 -2.62 -11.18
CA ILE A 41 -9.33 -2.61 -9.73
C ILE A 41 -10.41 -1.69 -9.16
N LYS A 42 -11.36 -2.26 -8.41
CA LYS A 42 -12.61 -1.63 -7.91
C LYS A 42 -13.53 -1.05 -9.02
N ARG A 43 -14.50 -1.87 -9.44
CA ARG A 43 -15.48 -1.52 -10.48
C ARG A 43 -16.41 -0.33 -10.13
N GLY A 44 -16.48 0.13 -8.89
CA GLY A 44 -17.31 1.29 -8.56
C GLY A 44 -16.73 2.60 -9.11
N LEU A 45 -15.51 2.92 -8.68
CA LEU A 45 -14.88 4.20 -8.95
C LEU A 45 -14.58 4.41 -10.43
N GLN A 46 -13.96 3.41 -11.06
CA GLN A 46 -13.51 3.48 -12.45
C GLN A 46 -14.69 3.61 -13.42
N PHE A 47 -15.80 2.91 -13.18
CA PHE A 47 -17.00 3.02 -14.02
C PHE A 47 -17.72 4.35 -13.85
N ARG A 48 -17.72 4.95 -12.64
CA ARG A 48 -18.25 6.32 -12.45
C ARG A 48 -17.43 7.35 -13.20
N TYR A 49 -16.10 7.30 -13.13
CA TYR A 49 -15.25 8.21 -13.93
C TYR A 49 -15.41 8.00 -15.42
N MET A 50 -15.40 6.74 -15.87
CA MET A 50 -15.61 6.42 -17.27
C MET A 50 -16.98 6.92 -17.74
N GLY A 51 -18.02 6.79 -16.89
CA GLY A 51 -19.34 7.36 -17.14
C GLY A 51 -19.34 8.88 -17.22
N VAL A 52 -18.70 9.58 -16.28
CA VAL A 52 -18.59 11.06 -16.29
C VAL A 52 -17.86 11.55 -17.53
N ILE A 53 -16.72 10.93 -17.87
CA ILE A 53 -15.94 11.28 -19.06
C ILE A 53 -16.76 11.00 -20.33
N PHE A 54 -17.43 9.85 -20.39
CA PHE A 54 -18.24 9.47 -21.54
C PHE A 54 -19.44 10.40 -21.74
N VAL A 55 -20.18 10.74 -20.67
CA VAL A 55 -21.28 11.69 -20.72
C VAL A 55 -20.78 13.09 -21.11
N ALA A 56 -19.64 13.54 -20.55
CA ALA A 56 -19.04 14.81 -20.94
C ALA A 56 -18.64 14.83 -22.42
N MET A 57 -18.02 13.76 -22.93
CA MET A 57 -17.67 13.61 -24.34
C MET A 57 -18.91 13.60 -25.24
N LEU A 58 -19.98 12.90 -24.84
CA LEU A 58 -21.24 12.89 -25.58
C LEU A 58 -21.90 14.27 -25.61
N LEU A 59 -21.93 14.99 -24.49
CA LEU A 59 -22.47 16.35 -24.43
C LEU A 59 -21.67 17.30 -25.32
N VAL A 60 -20.34 17.22 -25.29
CA VAL A 60 -19.47 18.00 -26.18
C VAL A 60 -19.76 17.65 -27.64
N ALA A 61 -19.82 16.36 -27.99
CA ALA A 61 -20.11 15.92 -29.35
C ALA A 61 -21.51 16.37 -29.83
N MET A 62 -22.53 16.33 -28.95
CA MET A 62 -23.86 16.84 -29.26
C MET A 62 -23.86 18.35 -29.47
N ILE A 63 -23.18 19.12 -28.62
CA ILE A 63 -23.11 20.59 -28.77
C ILE A 63 -22.36 20.94 -30.06
N VAL A 64 -21.22 20.32 -30.34
CA VAL A 64 -20.45 20.53 -31.58
C VAL A 64 -21.27 20.11 -32.80
N GLY A 65 -21.90 18.93 -32.77
CA GLY A 65 -22.74 18.43 -33.86
C GLY A 65 -23.94 19.34 -34.13
N TRP A 66 -24.65 19.76 -33.08
CA TRP A 66 -25.78 20.69 -33.18
C TRP A 66 -25.35 22.04 -33.75
N THR A 67 -24.21 22.57 -33.29
CA THR A 67 -23.71 23.87 -33.74
C THR A 67 -23.26 23.84 -35.19
N VAL A 68 -22.60 22.76 -35.63
CA VAL A 68 -22.21 22.56 -37.04
C VAL A 68 -23.44 22.35 -37.92
N TYR A 69 -24.40 21.50 -37.51
CA TYR A 69 -25.64 21.27 -38.25
C TYR A 69 -26.41 22.57 -38.49
N PHE A 70 -26.65 23.33 -37.43
CA PHE A 70 -27.36 24.61 -37.53
C PHE A 70 -26.59 25.62 -38.39
N SER A 71 -25.26 25.67 -38.29
CA SER A 71 -24.43 26.57 -39.10
C SER A 71 -24.56 26.25 -40.59
N ILE A 72 -24.37 24.99 -40.98
CA ILE A 72 -24.40 24.57 -42.38
C ILE A 72 -25.82 24.69 -42.95
N TRP A 73 -26.83 24.23 -42.19
CA TRP A 73 -28.21 24.20 -42.66
C TRP A 73 -28.79 25.60 -42.90
N LYS A 74 -28.45 26.57 -42.04
CA LYS A 74 -28.85 27.98 -42.19
C LYS A 74 -28.29 28.60 -43.48
N ASP A 75 -27.04 28.31 -43.81
CA ASP A 75 -26.37 28.96 -44.94
C ASP A 75 -26.70 28.31 -46.29
N ILE A 76 -26.99 27.00 -46.33
CA ILE A 76 -27.43 26.30 -47.56
C ILE A 76 -28.89 26.63 -47.93
N SER A 77 -29.74 26.90 -46.95
CA SER A 77 -31.19 27.07 -47.18
C SER A 77 -31.59 28.51 -47.56
N ASP A 78 -30.64 29.44 -47.66
CA ASP A 78 -30.91 30.84 -48.01
C ASP A 78 -30.69 31.07 -49.51
N PRO A 79 -31.77 31.13 -50.33
CA PRO A 79 -31.67 31.22 -51.79
C PRO A 79 -31.18 32.58 -52.31
N THR A 80 -30.88 33.54 -51.42
CA THR A 80 -30.48 34.91 -51.79
C THR A 80 -28.97 35.12 -51.94
N LYS A 81 -28.13 34.21 -51.41
CA LYS A 81 -26.67 34.36 -51.42
C LYS A 81 -26.04 33.83 -52.70
N LYS A 82 -25.41 34.70 -53.50
CA LYS A 82 -24.64 34.34 -54.71
C LYS A 82 -23.18 34.00 -54.36
N HIS A 83 -22.53 33.20 -55.21
CA HIS A 83 -21.25 32.52 -54.97
C HIS A 83 -20.06 33.38 -54.50
N ASP A 84 -20.08 34.71 -54.66
CA ASP A 84 -18.98 35.60 -54.22
C ASP A 84 -19.03 35.94 -52.71
N GLU A 85 -20.17 35.75 -52.02
CA GLU A 85 -20.30 35.95 -50.56
C GLU A 85 -19.87 34.72 -49.74
N LEU A 86 -19.50 33.60 -50.39
CA LEU A 86 -19.16 32.36 -49.70
C LEU A 86 -17.91 32.48 -48.82
N VAL A 87 -16.97 33.36 -49.19
CA VAL A 87 -15.75 33.62 -48.40
C VAL A 87 -16.09 34.34 -47.09
N GLU A 88 -16.97 35.33 -47.11
CA GLU A 88 -17.37 36.06 -45.90
C GLU A 88 -18.19 35.20 -44.94
N VAL A 89 -19.09 34.36 -45.48
CA VAL A 89 -19.84 33.38 -44.70
C VAL A 89 -18.89 32.37 -44.05
N PHE A 90 -17.85 31.93 -44.77
CA PHE A 90 -16.86 31.00 -44.22
C PHE A 90 -16.05 31.64 -43.08
N VAL A 91 -15.61 32.90 -43.23
CA VAL A 91 -14.83 33.61 -42.20
C VAL A 91 -15.68 33.91 -40.96
N GLN A 92 -16.91 34.39 -41.11
CA GLN A 92 -17.81 34.68 -39.99
C GLN A 92 -18.25 33.39 -39.28
N GLY A 93 -18.56 32.33 -40.03
CA GLY A 93 -18.88 31.01 -39.49
C GLY A 93 -17.71 30.44 -38.68
N ASN A 94 -16.47 30.58 -39.17
CA ASN A 94 -15.28 30.10 -38.48
C ASN A 94 -15.03 30.85 -37.16
N GLN A 95 -15.21 32.17 -37.11
CA GLN A 95 -15.07 32.93 -35.86
C GLN A 95 -16.09 32.53 -34.79
N VAL A 96 -17.36 32.31 -35.17
CA VAL A 96 -18.41 31.83 -34.25
C VAL A 96 -18.12 30.40 -33.78
N LEU A 97 -17.62 29.53 -34.65
CA LEU A 97 -17.20 28.17 -34.29
C LEU A 97 -16.03 28.20 -33.29
N ILE A 98 -15.01 29.01 -33.52
CA ILE A 98 -13.87 29.16 -32.60
C ILE A 98 -14.35 29.66 -31.23
N ALA A 99 -15.21 30.68 -31.18
CA ALA A 99 -15.75 31.18 -29.92
C ALA A 99 -16.51 30.11 -29.12
N ARG A 100 -17.30 29.26 -29.80
CA ARG A 100 -18.01 28.13 -29.18
C ARG A 100 -17.06 27.05 -28.69
N MET A 101 -16.00 26.74 -29.44
CA MET A 101 -14.97 25.79 -29.02
C MET A 101 -14.23 26.27 -27.76
N VAL A 102 -13.90 27.56 -27.70
CA VAL A 102 -13.31 28.17 -26.49
C VAL A 102 -14.26 28.06 -25.31
N PHE A 103 -15.55 28.35 -25.50
CA PHE A 103 -16.55 28.20 -24.44
C PHE A 103 -16.65 26.74 -23.91
N ILE A 104 -16.67 25.76 -24.81
CA ILE A 104 -16.68 24.33 -24.45
C ILE A 104 -15.40 23.96 -23.67
N ALA A 105 -14.24 24.43 -24.12
CA ALA A 105 -12.97 24.18 -23.43
C ALA A 105 -12.97 24.72 -22.00
N ILE A 106 -13.55 25.92 -21.79
CA ILE A 106 -13.74 26.51 -20.45
C ILE A 106 -14.66 25.62 -19.60
N MET A 107 -15.80 25.16 -20.14
CA MET A 107 -16.70 24.23 -19.44
C MET A 107 -16.01 22.92 -19.02
N ILE A 108 -15.18 22.34 -19.90
CA ILE A 108 -14.40 21.13 -19.58
C ILE A 108 -13.40 21.40 -18.45
N CYS A 109 -12.75 22.57 -18.47
CA CYS A 109 -11.83 22.99 -17.40
C CYS A 109 -12.56 23.11 -16.05
N PHE A 110 -13.76 23.71 -16.03
CA PHE A 110 -14.57 23.76 -14.80
C PHE A 110 -14.97 22.36 -14.31
N LEU A 111 -15.37 21.48 -15.23
CA LEU A 111 -15.72 20.10 -14.88
C LEU A 111 -14.52 19.32 -14.32
N SER A 112 -13.32 19.50 -14.89
CA SER A 112 -12.12 18.81 -14.42
C SER A 112 -11.71 19.24 -13.02
N VAL A 113 -11.81 20.54 -12.70
CA VAL A 113 -11.58 21.07 -11.35
C VAL A 113 -12.59 20.49 -10.36
N PHE A 114 -13.87 20.41 -10.72
CA PHE A 114 -14.90 19.82 -9.86
C PHE A 114 -14.63 18.34 -9.55
N VAL A 115 -14.26 17.58 -10.59
CA VAL A 115 -13.93 16.15 -10.46
C VAL A 115 -12.66 15.96 -9.61
N SER A 116 -11.65 16.81 -9.78
CA SER A 116 -10.41 16.79 -9.00
C SER A 116 -10.67 16.98 -7.50
N HIS A 117 -11.53 17.93 -7.13
CA HIS A 117 -11.85 18.19 -5.72
C HIS A 117 -12.46 16.99 -4.97
N LYS A 118 -13.20 16.11 -5.67
CA LYS A 118 -13.77 14.88 -5.09
C LYS A 118 -12.73 13.81 -4.76
N ILE A 119 -11.50 13.93 -5.27
CA ILE A 119 -10.39 13.02 -4.99
C ILE A 119 -9.37 13.70 -4.08
N ALA A 120 -8.87 14.86 -4.51
CA ALA A 120 -7.76 15.55 -3.86
C ALA A 120 -8.07 15.88 -2.39
N GLY A 121 -9.31 16.29 -2.09
CA GLY A 121 -9.74 16.58 -0.73
C GLY A 121 -9.68 15.36 0.21
N PRO A 122 -10.34 14.24 -0.15
CA PRO A 122 -10.20 12.99 0.59
C PRO A 122 -8.76 12.49 0.73
N VAL A 123 -7.97 12.51 -0.36
CA VAL A 123 -6.56 12.07 -0.32
C VAL A 123 -5.74 12.90 0.68
N TYR A 124 -5.91 14.22 0.67
CA TYR A 124 -5.22 15.10 1.61
C TYR A 124 -5.57 14.78 3.07
N ARG A 125 -6.85 14.50 3.38
CA ARG A 125 -7.26 14.10 4.73
C ARG A 125 -6.68 12.75 5.17
N LEU A 126 -6.56 11.81 4.23
CA LEU A 126 -5.89 10.53 4.49
C LEU A 126 -4.41 10.74 4.78
N GLU A 127 -3.73 11.59 4.01
CA GLU A 127 -2.32 11.93 4.23
C GLU A 127 -2.09 12.58 5.60
N GLU A 128 -2.92 13.55 5.98
CA GLU A 128 -2.84 14.20 7.29
C GLU A 128 -3.05 13.20 8.43
N SER A 129 -4.06 12.34 8.30
CA SER A 129 -4.34 11.30 9.31
C SER A 129 -3.21 10.28 9.41
N ALA A 130 -2.58 9.91 8.29
CA ALA A 130 -1.43 9.03 8.28
C ALA A 130 -0.22 9.66 9.00
N LYS A 131 0.00 10.97 8.84
CA LYS A 131 1.04 11.69 9.59
C LYS A 131 0.75 11.71 11.09
N THR A 132 -0.51 11.91 11.50
CA THR A 132 -0.92 11.84 12.91
C THR A 132 -0.69 10.44 13.50
N ILE A 133 -1.08 9.39 12.78
CA ILE A 133 -0.85 8.01 13.19
C ILE A 133 0.64 7.68 13.28
N ALA A 134 1.44 8.15 12.33
CA ALA A 134 2.89 7.99 12.36
C ALA A 134 3.55 8.68 13.57
N SER A 135 2.90 9.70 14.15
CA SER A 135 3.34 10.34 15.39
C SER A 135 2.91 9.61 16.67
N GLY A 136 2.17 8.50 16.55
CA GLY A 136 1.70 7.68 17.68
C GLY A 136 0.30 8.03 18.19
N ASP A 137 -0.40 8.99 17.57
CA ASP A 137 -1.80 9.29 17.90
C ASP A 137 -2.75 8.44 17.04
N PHE A 138 -3.22 7.34 17.62
CA PHE A 138 -4.20 6.44 17.02
C PHE A 138 -5.64 6.78 17.39
N SER A 139 -5.92 7.89 18.09
CA SER A 139 -7.27 8.24 18.53
C SER A 139 -8.15 8.77 17.39
N ARG A 140 -7.53 9.26 16.31
CA ARG A 140 -8.25 9.86 15.19
C ARG A 140 -8.83 8.80 14.25
N ARG A 141 -10.00 9.11 13.71
CA ARG A 141 -10.67 8.33 12.65
C ARG A 141 -10.97 9.24 11.48
N ILE A 142 -10.84 8.70 10.27
CA ILE A 142 -11.15 9.38 9.02
C ILE A 142 -12.66 9.35 8.81
N LYS A 143 -13.25 10.52 8.58
CA LYS A 143 -14.65 10.66 8.15
C LYS A 143 -14.71 11.46 6.84
N LEU A 144 -15.06 10.79 5.76
CA LEU A 144 -15.24 11.43 4.45
C LEU A 144 -16.71 11.85 4.27
N ARG A 145 -16.95 12.81 3.36
CA ARG A 145 -18.31 13.30 3.08
C ARG A 145 -19.09 12.25 2.30
N GLN A 146 -20.41 12.22 2.46
CA GLN A 146 -21.23 11.34 1.63
C GLN A 146 -21.06 11.70 0.15
N GLY A 147 -20.85 10.67 -0.68
CA GLY A 147 -20.56 10.85 -2.10
C GLY A 147 -19.12 11.24 -2.45
N ASP A 148 -18.20 11.24 -1.47
CA ASP A 148 -16.76 11.14 -1.73
C ASP A 148 -16.43 9.72 -2.21
N GLU A 149 -15.44 9.61 -3.09
CA GLU A 149 -15.15 8.37 -3.81
C GLU A 149 -14.24 7.38 -3.05
N LEU A 150 -13.60 7.83 -1.97
CA LEU A 150 -12.62 7.05 -1.20
C LEU A 150 -13.16 6.48 0.11
N GLN A 151 -14.48 6.29 0.22
CA GLN A 151 -15.13 5.78 1.45
C GLN A 151 -14.57 4.42 1.86
N ASP A 152 -14.55 3.43 0.97
CA ASP A 152 -13.96 2.11 1.25
C ASP A 152 -12.50 2.18 1.72
N LEU A 153 -11.74 3.16 1.19
CA LEU A 153 -10.34 3.34 1.59
C LEU A 153 -10.25 3.96 2.98
N ALA A 154 -11.12 4.91 3.31
CA ALA A 154 -11.23 5.45 4.66
C ALA A 154 -11.65 4.38 5.67
N ASP A 155 -12.56 3.47 5.31
CA ASP A 155 -12.99 2.37 6.17
C ASP A 155 -11.86 1.37 6.42
N ALA A 156 -11.15 0.97 5.36
CA ALA A 156 -9.96 0.12 5.48
C ALA A 156 -8.87 0.79 6.32
N PHE A 157 -8.66 2.10 6.13
CA PHE A 157 -7.70 2.88 6.92
C PHE A 157 -8.10 2.94 8.40
N ASN A 158 -9.38 3.19 8.70
CA ASN A 158 -9.89 3.19 10.07
C ASN A 158 -9.72 1.83 10.75
N THR A 159 -9.96 0.75 10.03
CA THR A 159 -9.76 -0.63 10.52
C THR A 159 -8.28 -0.89 10.86
N MET A 160 -7.37 -0.40 10.02
CA MET A 160 -5.93 -0.45 10.30
C MET A 160 -5.58 0.35 11.56
N THR A 161 -6.07 1.58 11.67
CA THR A 161 -5.83 2.42 12.86
C THR A 161 -6.36 1.79 14.13
N GLU A 162 -7.56 1.21 14.09
CA GLU A 162 -8.16 0.50 15.22
C GLU A 162 -7.34 -0.72 15.65
N SER A 163 -6.79 -1.46 14.68
CA SER A 163 -5.91 -2.59 14.98
C SER A 163 -4.62 -2.12 15.67
N LEU A 164 -4.01 -1.03 15.20
CA LEU A 164 -2.82 -0.45 15.83
C LEU A 164 -3.11 0.06 17.25
N ASP A 165 -4.21 0.79 17.42
CA ASP A 165 -4.69 1.31 18.70
C ASP A 165 -4.87 0.18 19.74
N LYS A 166 -5.49 -0.92 19.31
CA LYS A 166 -5.67 -2.11 20.15
C LYS A 166 -4.34 -2.72 20.58
N ILE A 167 -3.40 -2.90 19.65
CA ILE A 167 -2.11 -3.52 19.96
C ILE A 167 -1.31 -2.65 20.94
N VAL A 168 -1.28 -1.33 20.71
CA VAL A 168 -0.61 -0.39 21.64
C VAL A 168 -1.29 -0.38 23.01
N GLY A 169 -2.62 -0.49 23.05
CA GLY A 169 -3.36 -0.63 24.30
C GLY A 169 -3.05 -1.91 25.08
N GLU A 170 -2.82 -3.03 24.39
CA GLU A 170 -2.38 -4.29 24.99
C GLU A 170 -0.95 -4.18 25.55
N ASP A 171 -0.04 -3.57 24.80
CA ASP A 171 1.34 -3.29 25.22
C ASP A 171 1.39 -2.41 26.49
N GLN A 172 0.59 -1.34 26.54
CA GLN A 172 0.49 -0.48 27.72
C GLN A 172 -0.02 -1.21 28.97
N LYS A 173 -1.03 -2.08 28.83
CA LYS A 173 -1.52 -2.90 29.95
C LYS A 173 -0.43 -3.83 30.48
N MET A 174 0.36 -4.39 29.57
CA MET A 174 1.46 -5.26 29.92
C MET A 174 2.57 -4.55 30.69
N LEU A 175 2.95 -3.34 30.25
CA LEU A 175 3.88 -2.48 30.99
C LEU A 175 3.37 -2.13 32.39
N GLN A 176 2.05 -1.93 32.57
CA GLN A 176 1.46 -1.71 33.89
C GLN A 176 1.55 -2.97 34.77
N SER A 177 1.29 -4.15 34.22
CA SER A 177 1.45 -5.43 34.94
C SER A 177 2.91 -5.66 35.35
N LEU A 178 3.88 -5.41 34.45
CA LEU A 178 5.32 -5.50 34.76
C LEU A 178 5.71 -4.56 35.90
N ASN A 179 5.31 -3.28 35.84
CA ASN A 179 5.59 -2.33 36.92
C ASN A 179 4.99 -2.76 38.26
N THR A 180 3.78 -3.32 38.24
CA THR A 180 3.13 -3.85 39.45
C THR A 180 3.93 -5.01 40.06
N ILE A 181 4.42 -5.94 39.23
CA ILE A 181 5.26 -7.05 39.68
C ILE A 181 6.58 -6.54 40.25
N ILE A 182 7.23 -5.59 39.57
CA ILE A 182 8.48 -4.98 40.05
C ILE A 182 8.28 -4.35 41.44
N GLU A 183 7.17 -3.65 41.68
CA GLU A 183 6.88 -3.10 43.00
C GLU A 183 6.59 -4.17 44.06
N LYS A 184 5.86 -5.24 43.72
CA LYS A 184 5.70 -6.41 44.62
C LYS A 184 7.06 -7.01 45.00
N ILE A 185 7.94 -7.24 44.01
CA ILE A 185 9.29 -7.78 44.22
C ILE A 185 10.10 -6.86 45.15
N LYS A 186 10.12 -5.55 44.88
CA LYS A 186 10.83 -4.58 45.74
C LYS A 186 10.33 -4.63 47.18
N GLN A 187 9.04 -4.78 47.38
CA GLN A 187 8.44 -4.88 48.71
C GLN A 187 8.87 -6.17 49.41
N ASP A 188 8.86 -7.30 48.72
CA ASP A 188 9.26 -8.60 49.25
C ASP A 188 10.77 -8.62 49.61
N PHE A 189 11.63 -7.99 48.81
CA PHE A 189 13.06 -7.79 49.13
C PHE A 189 13.28 -6.89 50.36
N LYS A 190 12.51 -5.81 50.50
CA LYS A 190 12.59 -4.92 51.69
C LYS A 190 12.21 -5.63 52.98
N MET A 191 11.26 -6.57 52.92
CA MET A 191 10.83 -7.35 54.08
C MET A 191 11.80 -8.49 54.46
N LYS A 192 12.91 -8.68 53.74
CA LYS A 192 13.92 -9.73 54.00
C LYS A 192 13.35 -11.16 54.04
N SER A 193 12.14 -11.34 53.49
CA SER A 193 11.38 -12.59 53.50
C SER A 193 10.86 -12.83 52.10
N ILE A 194 11.67 -13.51 51.29
CA ILE A 194 11.17 -14.17 50.09
C ILE A 194 11.16 -15.66 50.41
N SER A 195 9.98 -16.19 50.74
CA SER A 195 9.73 -17.63 50.78
C SER A 195 9.97 -18.23 49.39
N ASP A 196 10.51 -19.46 49.30
CA ASP A 196 10.69 -20.13 48.01
C ASP A 196 9.38 -20.30 47.24
N GLY A 197 8.24 -20.42 47.93
CA GLY A 197 6.91 -20.41 47.28
C GLY A 197 6.59 -19.08 46.59
N ARG A 198 7.04 -17.96 47.15
CA ARG A 198 6.86 -16.61 46.58
C ARG A 198 7.72 -16.39 45.35
N LYS A 199 8.93 -16.96 45.32
CA LYS A 199 9.79 -16.95 44.12
C LYS A 199 9.10 -17.64 42.94
N GLY A 200 8.49 -18.80 43.19
CA GLY A 200 7.73 -19.54 42.18
C GLY A 200 6.56 -18.73 41.60
N GLU A 201 5.78 -18.06 42.46
CA GLU A 201 4.70 -17.17 42.00
C GLU A 201 5.20 -16.04 41.10
N ILE A 202 6.28 -15.37 41.48
CA ILE A 202 6.86 -14.27 40.69
C ILE A 202 7.37 -14.79 39.34
N ILE A 203 8.07 -15.94 39.32
CA ILE A 203 8.56 -16.55 38.09
C ILE A 203 7.39 -16.89 37.17
N ASN A 204 6.31 -17.47 37.69
CA ASN A 204 5.12 -17.78 36.89
C ASN A 204 4.43 -16.52 36.35
N GLU A 205 4.29 -15.44 37.15
CA GLU A 205 3.74 -14.16 36.69
C GLU A 205 4.62 -13.53 35.58
N LEU A 206 5.94 -13.62 35.69
CA LEU A 206 6.88 -13.14 34.66
C LEU A 206 6.84 -14.00 33.39
N GLN A 207 6.77 -15.32 33.52
CA GLN A 207 6.66 -16.26 32.41
C GLN A 207 5.39 -15.97 31.59
N TYR A 208 4.25 -15.77 32.26
CA TYR A 208 2.99 -15.41 31.62
C TYR A 208 3.11 -14.11 30.79
N ILE A 209 3.76 -13.08 31.32
CA ILE A 209 3.97 -11.83 30.57
C ILE A 209 4.92 -12.05 29.38
N ALA A 210 6.00 -12.82 29.56
CA ALA A 210 6.92 -13.14 28.48
C ALA A 210 6.23 -13.89 27.34
N ASP A 211 5.35 -14.82 27.67
CA ASP A 211 4.56 -15.57 26.69
C ASP A 211 3.57 -14.66 25.94
N GLU A 212 2.88 -13.77 26.65
CA GLU A 212 1.94 -12.83 26.02
C GLU A 212 2.69 -11.77 25.18
N LEU A 213 3.88 -11.32 25.59
CA LEU A 213 4.79 -10.49 24.78
C LEU A 213 5.19 -11.21 23.50
N ASN A 214 5.60 -12.47 23.59
CA ASN A 214 5.97 -13.27 22.44
C ASN A 214 4.81 -13.45 21.47
N LYS A 215 3.58 -13.62 21.99
CA LYS A 215 2.37 -13.72 21.18
C LYS A 215 2.03 -12.42 20.44
N ILE A 216 2.11 -11.26 21.10
CA ILE A 216 1.91 -9.96 20.44
C ILE A 216 3.02 -9.71 19.41
N SER A 217 4.28 -9.95 19.79
CA SER A 217 5.44 -9.76 18.92
C SER A 217 5.39 -10.65 17.67
N SER A 218 4.99 -11.93 17.81
CA SER A 218 4.85 -12.85 16.67
C SER A 218 3.72 -12.48 15.70
N ALA A 219 2.74 -11.68 16.13
CA ALA A 219 1.73 -11.10 15.24
C ALA A 219 2.34 -10.06 14.26
N PHE A 220 3.52 -9.52 14.58
CA PHE A 220 4.25 -8.60 13.71
C PHE A 220 5.32 -9.34 12.91
N ILE A 221 5.26 -9.24 11.58
CA ILE A 221 6.40 -9.62 10.74
C ILE A 221 7.41 -8.48 10.77
N VAL A 222 8.41 -8.61 11.64
CA VAL A 222 9.55 -7.71 11.71
C VAL A 222 10.58 -8.15 10.67
N SER A 223 10.89 -7.28 9.70
CA SER A 223 11.81 -7.57 8.58
C SER A 223 13.25 -8.00 8.97
N GLY A 224 13.58 -8.08 10.27
CA GLY A 224 14.89 -8.51 10.77
C GLY A 224 14.92 -9.88 11.46
N ASN A 225 13.78 -10.54 11.72
CA ASN A 225 13.74 -11.78 12.54
C ASN A 225 13.66 -13.08 11.72
N ALA A 226 13.78 -13.01 10.39
CA ALA A 226 13.72 -14.16 9.49
C ALA A 226 15.03 -14.98 9.41
N ALA A 227 16.01 -14.72 10.30
CA ALA A 227 17.33 -15.35 10.26
C ALA A 227 17.69 -16.18 11.51
N GLY A 228 16.72 -16.53 12.36
CA GLY A 228 17.02 -17.25 13.60
C GLY A 228 15.83 -18.00 14.16
N THR A 229 15.38 -19.03 13.47
CA THR A 229 14.54 -20.11 14.04
C THR A 229 14.97 -21.45 13.43
N GLU A 230 16.25 -21.77 13.58
CA GLU A 230 16.67 -23.18 13.72
C GLU A 230 16.62 -23.47 15.23
N THR A 231 15.46 -23.95 15.68
CA THR A 231 15.35 -24.62 16.97
C THR A 231 15.74 -26.08 16.77
N ASP A 232 17.03 -26.36 16.79
CA ASP A 232 17.52 -27.70 17.12
C ASP A 232 17.47 -27.84 18.64
N PHE A 233 16.32 -28.30 19.13
CA PHE A 233 16.28 -29.05 20.38
C PHE A 233 16.73 -30.48 20.03
N GLU A 234 18.02 -30.76 20.20
CA GLU A 234 18.46 -32.14 20.44
C GLU A 234 17.98 -32.52 21.84
N ASP A 235 16.84 -33.19 21.84
CA ASP A 235 16.39 -34.13 22.85
C ASP A 235 17.31 -35.35 22.77
N ASP A 236 18.05 -35.64 23.83
CA ASP A 236 18.55 -36.99 24.14
C ASP A 236 18.89 -37.04 25.64
N ALA A 237 17.85 -37.39 26.41
CA ALA A 237 18.02 -37.93 27.74
C ALA A 237 18.16 -39.46 27.67
N GLU A 238 19.21 -39.94 28.33
CA GLU A 238 19.34 -41.26 28.97
C GLU A 238 19.30 -42.54 28.13
N ASP A 239 20.48 -43.16 28.03
CA ASP A 239 20.66 -44.60 28.23
C ASP A 239 21.85 -44.83 29.15
N GLY A 240 21.58 -45.49 30.28
CA GLY A 240 22.59 -45.96 31.19
C GLY A 240 23.25 -47.27 30.75
N GLU A 241 24.21 -47.65 31.59
CA GLU A 241 24.72 -49.00 31.82
C GLU A 241 25.78 -49.58 30.88
N GLU A 242 26.95 -49.75 31.51
CA GLU A 242 27.70 -51.01 31.64
C GLU A 242 28.94 -51.27 30.77
N GLN A 243 30.03 -51.48 31.53
CA GLN A 243 31.12 -52.45 31.37
C GLN A 243 32.30 -52.11 30.42
N GLY A 244 33.50 -52.08 31.04
CA GLY A 244 34.80 -52.10 30.36
C GLY A 244 35.90 -51.42 31.14
#